data_AF-A0ABD3UTE1-F1
#
_entry.id   AF-A0ABD3UTE1-F1
#
_cell.length_a   1.000
_cell.length_b   1.000
_cell.length_c   1.000
_cell.angle_alpha   90.00
_cell.angle_beta   90.00
_cell.angle_gamma   90.00
#
_symmetry.space_group_name_H-M   'P 1'
#
loop_
_entity.id
_entity.type
_entity.pdbx_description
1 polymer ?
#
loop_
_entity_poly.entity_id
_entity_poly.type
_entity_poly.pdbx_seq_one_letter_code
_entity_poly.pdbx_strand_id
1 'polypeptide(L)'
;MLDSNALFLMKSYQASLPDASRLSITIELLENTSKMISIFRDHRPVKNVHDEHLQYLYDNLQWFTNWHISANNDESIAKGERS
;
A
#
# COMPACT_ATOMS: atom_id res chain seq x y z
N MET A 1 5.19 -8.07 15.24
CA MET A 1 5.54 -7.05 14.24
C MET A 1 5.39 -7.71 12.87
N LEU A 2 4.19 -7.60 12.27
CA LEU A 2 3.82 -8.32 11.04
C LEU A 2 4.33 -7.62 9.77
N ASP A 3 4.84 -6.40 9.91
CA ASP A 3 4.65 -5.37 8.89
C ASP A 3 5.87 -5.21 7.96
N SER A 4 7.04 -4.97 8.53
CA SER A 4 8.30 -4.90 7.79
C SER A 4 8.76 -6.27 7.28
N ASN A 5 8.52 -7.34 8.04
CA ASN A 5 8.91 -8.70 7.65
C ASN A 5 8.04 -9.23 6.52
N ALA A 6 6.72 -9.01 6.53
CA ALA A 6 5.85 -9.41 5.43
C ALA A 6 6.17 -8.64 4.15
N LEU A 7 6.41 -7.33 4.26
CA LEU A 7 6.85 -6.53 3.11
C LEU A 7 8.18 -7.00 2.54
N PHE A 8 9.16 -7.29 3.41
CA PHE A 8 10.47 -7.82 3.00
C PHE A 8 10.35 -9.16 2.29
N LEU A 9 9.57 -10.09 2.84
CA LEU A 9 9.33 -11.40 2.22
C LEU A 9 8.62 -11.25 0.87
N MET A 10 7.63 -10.36 0.76
CA MET A 10 6.94 -10.13 -0.51
C MET A 10 7.82 -9.49 -1.58
N LYS A 11 8.68 -8.53 -1.22
CA LYS A 11 9.67 -7.97 -2.15
C LYS A 11 10.69 -9.03 -2.60
N SER A 12 11.14 -9.87 -1.67
CA SER A 12 12.06 -10.98 -1.97
C SER A 12 11.42 -12.01 -2.90
N TYR A 13 10.14 -12.31 -2.68
CA TYR A 13 9.37 -13.20 -3.54
C TYR A 13 9.16 -12.60 -4.94
N GLN A 14 8.80 -11.32 -5.04
CA GLN A 14 8.69 -10.61 -6.32
C GLN A 14 9.99 -10.69 -7.13
N ALA A 15 11.15 -10.50 -6.49
CA ALA A 15 12.45 -10.59 -7.14
C ALA A 15 12.77 -12.00 -7.69
N SER A 16 12.11 -13.04 -7.17
CA SER A 16 12.28 -14.42 -7.65
C SER A 16 11.36 -14.78 -8.81
N LEU A 17 10.38 -13.94 -9.16
CA LEU A 17 9.40 -14.22 -10.20
C LEU A 17 9.91 -13.82 -11.60
N PRO A 18 9.56 -14.57 -12.66
CA PRO A 18 9.84 -14.18 -14.04
C PRO A 18 9.17 -12.87 -14.46
N ASP A 19 8.01 -12.58 -13.86
CA ASP A 19 7.28 -11.32 -14.05
C ASP A 19 7.00 -10.68 -12.69
N ALA A 20 7.88 -9.75 -12.32
CA ALA A 20 7.80 -9.00 -11.08
C ALA A 20 6.55 -8.10 -11.00
N SER A 21 5.90 -7.77 -12.12
CA SER A 21 4.78 -6.83 -12.14
C SER A 21 3.52 -7.39 -11.48
N ARG A 22 3.36 -8.72 -11.43
CA ARG A 22 2.17 -9.40 -10.88
C ARG A 22 1.93 -9.12 -9.40
N LEU A 23 2.97 -8.75 -8.66
CA LEU A 23 2.89 -8.46 -7.23
C LEU A 23 2.99 -6.97 -6.89
N SER A 24 3.16 -6.09 -7.88
CA SER A 24 3.40 -4.67 -7.62
C SER A 24 2.28 -4.03 -6.80
N ILE A 25 1.01 -4.24 -7.17
CA ILE A 25 -0.13 -3.68 -6.43
C ILE A 25 -0.20 -4.23 -4.99
N THR A 26 0.09 -5.52 -4.79
CA THR A 26 0.10 -6.12 -3.45
C THR A 26 1.24 -5.56 -2.59
N ILE A 27 2.41 -5.33 -3.18
CA ILE A 27 3.54 -4.70 -2.49
C ILE A 27 3.21 -3.26 -2.14
N GLU A 28 2.66 -2.48 -3.07
CA GLU A 28 2.22 -1.10 -2.80
C GLU A 28 1.16 -1.05 -1.68
N LEU A 29 0.22 -1.99 -1.65
CA LEU A 29 -0.76 -2.10 -0.56
C LEU A 29 -0.07 -2.37 0.79
N LEU A 30 0.90 -3.28 0.83
CA LEU A 30 1.68 -3.58 2.04
C LEU A 30 2.52 -2.39 2.48
N GLU A 31 3.13 -1.65 1.56
CA GLU A 31 3.90 -0.44 1.88
C GLU A 31 3.02 0.65 2.49
N ASN A 32 1.86 0.90 1.88
CA ASN A 32 0.91 1.91 2.33
C ASN A 32 0.32 1.57 3.69
N THR A 33 -0.12 0.32 3.89
CA THR A 33 -0.66 -0.13 5.19
C THR A 33 0.41 -0.15 6.28
N SER A 34 1.64 -0.54 5.93
CA SER A 34 2.75 -0.57 6.89
C SER A 34 3.08 0.82 7.43
N LYS A 35 3.21 1.78 6.51
CA LYS A 35 3.48 3.16 6.86
C LYS A 35 2.35 3.76 7.71
N MET A 36 1.11 3.46 7.38
CA MET A 36 -0.06 3.89 8.15
C MET A 36 -0.02 3.34 9.58
N ILE A 37 0.29 2.05 9.78
CA ILE A 37 0.45 1.45 11.11
C ILE A 37 1.58 2.13 11.88
N SER A 38 2.71 2.44 11.23
CA SER A 38 3.82 3.16 11.87
C SER A 38 3.40 4.53 12.38
N ILE A 39 2.63 5.29 11.58
CA ILE A 39 2.13 6.62 11.96
C ILE A 39 1.18 6.52 13.15
N PHE A 40 0.22 5.59 13.13
CA PHE A 40 -0.73 5.43 14.24
C PHE A 40 -0.12 4.88 15.53
N ARG A 41 1.05 4.22 15.43
CA ARG A 41 1.85 3.80 16.59
C ARG A 41 2.79 4.88 17.10
N ASP A 42 2.98 5.95 16.33
CA ASP A 42 3.75 7.08 16.78
C ASP A 42 2.95 7.88 17.80
N HIS A 43 3.42 7.90 19.04
CA HIS A 43 2.78 8.64 20.13
C HIS A 43 3.22 10.11 20.20
N ARG A 44 4.11 10.56 19.30
CA ARG A 44 4.53 11.96 19.23
C ARG A 44 3.32 12.81 18.82
N PRO A 45 3.03 13.91 19.53
CA PRO A 45 1.95 14.81 19.13
C PRO A 45 2.31 15.52 17.82
N VAL A 46 1.31 15.73 16.97
CA VAL A 46 1.42 16.56 15.77
C VAL A 46 1.73 17.99 16.19
N LYS A 47 2.88 18.52 15.79
CA LYS A 47 3.39 19.81 16.32
C LYS A 47 2.93 21.02 15.54
N ASN A 48 2.68 20.87 14.24
CA ASN A 48 2.25 21.94 13.35
C ASN A 48 1.66 21.36 12.05
N VAL A 49 1.20 22.23 11.15
CA VAL A 49 0.55 21.82 9.89
C VAL A 49 1.52 21.23 8.84
N HIS A 50 2.83 21.38 9.03
CA HIS A 50 3.87 20.82 8.15
C HIS A 50 4.45 19.51 8.72
N ASP A 51 3.75 18.88 9.66
CA ASP A 51 4.17 17.62 10.26
C ASP A 51 4.19 16.51 9.19
N GLU A 52 5.28 15.74 9.15
CA GLU A 52 5.49 14.67 8.16
C GLU A 52 4.37 13.62 8.20
N HIS A 53 3.77 13.37 9.37
CA HIS A 53 2.66 12.45 9.51
C HIS A 53 1.44 12.90 8.70
N LEU A 54 1.16 14.20 8.64
CA LEU A 54 0.01 14.74 7.90
C LEU A 54 0.20 14.56 6.40
N GLN A 55 1.40 14.83 5.88
CA GLN A 55 1.72 14.62 4.47
C GLN A 55 1.57 13.14 4.09
N TYR A 56 2.10 12.24 4.92
CA TYR A 56 1.97 10.81 4.64
C TYR A 56 0.54 10.30 4.70
N LEU A 57 -0.28 10.79 5.63
CA LEU A 57 -1.70 10.45 5.67
C LEU A 57 -2.44 10.94 4.42
N TYR A 58 -2.10 12.13 3.92
CA TYR A 58 -2.66 12.66 2.68
C TYR A 58 -2.28 11.79 1.47
N ASP A 59 -1.00 11.48 1.30
CA ASP A 59 -0.51 10.66 0.19
C ASP A 59 -1.13 9.26 0.21
N ASN A 60 -1.26 8.68 1.41
CA ASN A 60 -1.87 7.38 1.61
C ASN A 60 -3.36 7.38 1.24
N LEU A 61 -4.11 8.40 1.66
CA LEU A 61 -5.52 8.58 1.29
C LEU A 61 -5.69 8.73 -0.23
N GLN A 62 -4.82 9.51 -0.88
CA GLN A 62 -4.81 9.64 -2.33
C GLN A 62 -4.57 8.30 -3.02
N TRP A 63 -3.58 7.53 -2.56
CA TRP A 63 -3.30 6.20 -3.11
C TRP A 63 -4.49 5.25 -2.96
N PHE A 64 -5.10 5.15 -1.77
CA PHE A 64 -6.27 4.29 -1.55
C PHE A 64 -7.49 4.71 -2.38
N THR A 65 -7.69 6.02 -2.55
CA THR A 65 -8.77 6.55 -3.39
C THR A 65 -8.57 6.14 -4.85
N ASN A 66 -7.35 6.32 -5.38
CA ASN A 66 -7.01 5.93 -6.75
C ASN A 66 -7.12 4.42 -6.94
N TRP A 67 -6.58 3.64 -6.00
CA TRP A 67 -6.68 2.19 -6.02
C TRP A 67 -8.13 1.71 -6.03
N HIS A 68 -8.98 2.28 -5.18
CA HIS A 68 -10.41 1.95 -5.12
C HIS A 68 -11.14 2.29 -6.43
N ILE A 69 -10.83 3.45 -7.04
CA ILE A 69 -11.38 3.84 -8.35
C ILE A 69 -10.92 2.85 -9.43
N SER A 70 -9.62 2.53 -9.49
CA SER A 70 -9.07 1.57 -10.45
C SER A 70 -9.65 0.17 -10.28
N ALA A 71 -9.81 -0.30 -9.05
CA ALA A 71 -10.37 -1.62 -8.76
C ALA A 71 -11.85 -1.73 -9.16
N ASN A 72 -12.64 -0.66 -8.98
CA ASN A 72 -14.05 -0.65 -9.37
C ASN A 72 -14.28 -0.42 -10.87
N ASN A 73 -13.32 0.19 -11.56
CA ASN A 73 -13.36 0.39 -13.01
C ASN A 73 -12.75 -0.77 -13.79
N ASP A 74 -12.20 -1.79 -13.12
CA ASP A 74 -11.66 -2.98 -13.77
C ASP A 74 -12.80 -3.93 -14.17
N GLU A 75 -13.25 -3.82 -15.42
CA GLU A 75 -14.30 -4.67 -16.00
C GLU A 75 -13.97 -6.17 -15.96
N SER A 76 -12.68 -6.55 -15.84
CA SER A 76 -12.28 -7.97 -15.75
C SER A 76 -12.71 -8.60 -14.42
N ILE A 77 -12.78 -7.80 -13.35
CA ILE A 77 -13.28 -8.23 -12.04
C ILE A 77 -14.80 -8.42 -12.09
N ALA A 78 -15.51 -7.53 -12.78
CA ALA A 78 -16.97 -7.61 -12.94
C ALA A 78 -17.42 -8.82 -13.78
N LYS A 79 -16.58 -9.28 -14.72
CA LYS A 79 -16.88 -10.42 -15.61
C LYS A 79 -16.39 -11.77 -15.07
N GLY A 80 -15.63 -11.81 -13.97
CA GLY A 80 -15.09 -13.05 -13.41
C GLY A 80 -14.05 -13.74 -14.30
N GLU A 81 -13.54 -13.04 -15.32
CA GLU A 81 -12.61 -13.56 -16.31
C GLU A 81 -11.17 -13.29 -15.86
N ARG A 82 -10.69 -14.05 -14.88
CA ARG A 82 -9.25 -14.24 -14.70
C ARG A 82 -8.91 -15.70 -15.01
N SER A 83 -8.41 -15.92 -16.23
CA SER A 83 -7.68 -17.15 -16.63
C SER A 83 -6.20 -16.96 -16.40
#